data_AF-A0A535ADP7-F1
#
_entry.id   AF-A0A535ADP7-F1
#
_cell.length_a   1.000
_cell.length_b   1.000
_cell.length_c   1.000
_cell.angle_alpha   90.00
_cell.angle_beta   90.00
_cell.angle_gamma   90.00
#
_symmetry.space_group_name_H-M   'P 1'
#
loop_
_entity.id
_entity.type
_entity.pdbx_description
1 polymer ?
#
loop_
_entity_poly.entity_id
_entity_poly.type
_entity_poly.pdbx_seq_one_letter_code
_entity_poly.pdbx_strand_id
1 'polypeptide(L)'
;MTIDAPRTADETGIRRKVLEDLTLKTMYLIGELSLHDLADHLRLSVRIVDDVFQHLRKDQLCQVTGMAGAVHRIVLTAEGKGRALEALAINQYVGPLPVSLVDYVKQVRAQTVRGMEVSPPAVQQAFEHLVLEPQVLRQLGSALMSGKAIFLYGPSGTGKTTVAETLSRLFEQENVWIPHAVENDGQIITIYDPLVHQKVDDPATRDSDERWVLCHRPRVVVGGELTIEMLELQFNPVTKYYAAP
;
A
#
# COMPACT_ATOMS: atom_id res chain seq x y z
N MET A 1 8.61 9.29 -10.74
CA MET A 1 7.30 8.72 -11.14
C MET A 1 6.32 9.11 -10.05
N THR A 2 5.44 10.07 -10.30
CA THR A 2 4.45 10.56 -9.32
C THR A 2 3.11 9.86 -9.52
N ILE A 3 2.26 9.85 -8.49
CA ILE A 3 0.86 9.42 -8.58
C ILE A 3 -0.02 10.64 -8.32
N ASP A 4 -0.94 10.95 -9.23
CA ASP A 4 -1.84 12.09 -9.08
C ASP A 4 -2.81 11.85 -7.92
N ALA A 5 -2.89 12.82 -7.01
CA ALA A 5 -3.85 12.81 -5.91
C ALA A 5 -5.28 13.12 -6.40
N PRO A 6 -6.30 12.44 -5.86
CA PRO A 6 -7.69 12.74 -6.18
C PRO A 6 -8.07 14.13 -5.69
N ARG A 7 -8.86 14.85 -6.50
CA ARG A 7 -9.36 16.20 -6.20
C ARG A 7 -10.80 16.20 -5.70
N THR A 8 -11.52 15.10 -5.94
CA THR A 8 -12.91 14.89 -5.52
C THR A 8 -13.08 13.51 -4.90
N ALA A 9 -14.16 13.32 -4.13
CA ALA A 9 -14.49 12.02 -3.54
C ALA A 9 -14.71 10.94 -4.63
N ASP A 10 -15.32 11.29 -5.75
CA ASP A 10 -15.58 10.34 -6.85
C ASP A 10 -14.27 9.88 -7.53
N GLU A 11 -13.29 10.77 -7.67
CA GLU A 11 -11.96 10.43 -8.22
C GLU A 11 -11.18 9.47 -7.33
N THR A 12 -11.55 9.28 -6.06
CA THR A 12 -10.89 8.30 -5.20
C THR A 12 -11.10 6.86 -5.66
N GLY A 13 -12.13 6.62 -6.48
CA GLY A 13 -12.57 5.29 -6.91
C GLY A 13 -13.29 4.49 -5.81
N ILE A 14 -13.51 5.09 -4.63
CA ILE A 14 -14.11 4.45 -3.47
C ILE A 14 -15.57 4.84 -3.34
N ARG A 15 -16.42 3.86 -3.03
CA ARG A 15 -17.84 4.12 -2.77
C ARG A 15 -17.99 5.08 -1.59
N ARG A 16 -18.84 6.09 -1.76
CA ARG A 16 -19.10 7.13 -0.77
C ARG A 16 -19.38 6.60 0.65
N LYS A 17 -20.14 5.52 0.76
CA LYS A 17 -20.42 4.88 2.06
C LYS A 17 -19.14 4.43 2.79
N VAL A 18 -18.14 3.88 2.09
CA VAL A 18 -16.87 3.44 2.71
C VAL A 18 -16.09 4.64 3.23
N LEU A 19 -16.09 5.75 2.48
CA LEU A 19 -15.45 7.00 2.90
C LEU A 19 -16.14 7.64 4.12
N GLU A 20 -17.48 7.65 4.13
CA GLU A 20 -18.29 8.10 5.26
C GLU A 20 -18.08 7.21 6.50
N ASP A 21 -18.18 5.89 6.34
CA ASP A 21 -17.96 4.92 7.41
C ASP A 21 -16.54 5.07 7.99
N LEU A 22 -15.51 5.21 7.15
CA LEU A 22 -14.13 5.40 7.61
C LEU A 22 -13.97 6.72 8.37
N THR A 23 -14.56 7.80 7.87
CA THR A 23 -14.56 9.11 8.54
C THR A 23 -15.22 9.03 9.92
N LEU A 24 -16.40 8.40 10.02
CA LEU A 24 -17.09 8.19 11.28
C LEU A 24 -16.25 7.35 12.25
N LYS A 25 -15.63 6.27 11.78
CA LYS A 25 -14.75 5.42 12.61
C LYS A 25 -13.53 6.20 13.13
N THR A 26 -12.87 6.99 12.27
CA THR A 26 -11.74 7.84 12.66
C THR A 26 -12.14 8.86 13.72
N MET A 27 -13.24 9.59 13.51
CA MET A 27 -13.75 10.55 14.49
C MET A 27 -14.17 9.88 15.81
N TYR A 28 -14.71 8.66 15.76
CA TYR A 28 -15.10 7.92 16.95
C TYR A 28 -13.89 7.53 17.82
N LEU A 29 -12.81 7.04 17.20
CA LEU A 29 -11.60 6.62 17.92
C LEU A 29 -10.76 7.80 18.41
N ILE A 30 -10.63 8.87 17.61
CA ILE A 30 -9.82 10.04 17.96
C ILE A 30 -10.58 10.99 18.90
N GLY A 31 -11.90 11.11 18.74
CA GLY A 31 -12.73 12.05 19.48
C GLY A 31 -12.85 13.40 18.76
N GLU A 32 -12.51 14.49 19.45
CA GLU A 32 -12.53 15.83 18.86
C GLU A 32 -11.23 16.09 18.09
N LEU A 33 -11.35 16.43 16.81
CA LEU A 33 -10.22 16.74 15.93
C LEU A 33 -10.57 17.83 14.91
N SER A 34 -9.57 18.38 14.23
CA SER A 34 -9.80 19.33 13.13
C SER A 34 -9.99 18.61 11.78
N LEU A 35 -10.56 19.31 10.79
CA LEU A 35 -10.64 18.78 9.42
C LEU A 35 -9.26 18.49 8.80
N HIS A 36 -8.22 19.23 9.20
CA HIS A 36 -6.85 18.94 8.78
C HIS A 36 -6.33 17.63 9.38
N ASP A 37 -6.52 17.42 10.68
CA ASP A 37 -6.12 16.16 11.34
C ASP A 37 -6.82 14.96 10.69
N LEU A 38 -8.09 15.12 10.32
CA LEU A 38 -8.86 14.09 9.63
C LEU A 38 -8.35 13.83 8.21
N ALA A 39 -8.01 14.89 7.46
CA ALA A 39 -7.40 14.81 6.14
C ALA A 39 -6.04 14.08 6.16
N ASP A 40 -5.19 14.44 7.12
CA ASP A 40 -3.88 13.80 7.32
C ASP A 40 -4.02 12.32 7.69
N HIS A 41 -5.00 11.97 8.54
CA HIS A 41 -5.25 10.58 8.92
C HIS A 41 -5.77 9.73 7.74
N LEU A 42 -6.69 10.29 6.94
CA LEU A 42 -7.27 9.62 5.78
C LEU A 42 -6.37 9.69 4.54
N ARG A 43 -5.29 10.49 4.56
CA ARG A 43 -4.40 10.73 3.41
C ARG A 43 -5.16 11.30 2.21
N LEU A 44 -6.02 12.27 2.48
CA LEU A 44 -6.84 12.95 1.48
C LEU A 44 -6.65 14.45 1.56
N SER A 45 -7.03 15.17 0.51
CA SER A 45 -7.10 16.63 0.59
C SER A 45 -8.20 17.08 1.56
N VAL A 46 -7.96 18.19 2.26
CA VAL A 46 -8.94 18.82 3.16
C VAL A 46 -10.26 19.11 2.44
N ARG A 47 -10.23 19.39 1.14
CA ARG A 47 -11.42 19.60 0.32
C ARG A 47 -12.33 18.36 0.29
N ILE A 48 -11.77 17.18 0.02
CA ILE A 48 -12.54 15.93 -0.01
C ILE A 48 -13.14 15.65 1.38
N VAL A 49 -12.35 15.87 2.43
CA VAL A 49 -12.80 15.66 3.81
C VAL A 49 -13.88 16.66 4.22
N ASP A 50 -13.77 17.93 3.84
CA ASP A 50 -14.81 18.94 4.09
C ASP A 50 -16.10 18.57 3.36
N ASP A 51 -16.03 18.15 2.09
CA ASP A 51 -17.20 17.69 1.34
C ASP A 51 -17.93 16.55 2.09
N VAL A 52 -17.21 15.53 2.58
CA VAL A 52 -17.79 14.43 3.38
C VAL A 52 -18.36 14.95 4.70
N PHE A 53 -17.62 15.82 5.38
CA PHE A 53 -18.04 16.41 6.64
C PHE A 53 -19.36 17.19 6.50
N GLN A 54 -19.54 18.01 5.45
CA GLN A 54 -20.78 18.75 5.24
C GLN A 54 -21.99 17.82 5.08
N HIS A 55 -21.80 16.68 4.43
CA HIS A 55 -22.86 15.66 4.31
C HIS A 55 -23.18 15.01 5.65
N LEU A 56 -22.17 14.53 6.39
CA LEU A 56 -22.37 13.92 7.71
C LEU A 56 -23.00 14.91 8.70
N ARG A 57 -22.67 16.20 8.59
CA ARG A 57 -23.25 17.28 9.40
C ARG A 57 -24.71 17.53 9.03
N LYS A 58 -25.05 17.54 7.74
CA LYS A 58 -26.44 17.67 7.26
C LYS A 58 -27.31 16.52 7.80
N ASP A 59 -26.73 15.33 7.89
CA ASP A 59 -27.35 14.12 8.44
C ASP A 59 -27.28 14.06 9.98
N GLN A 60 -26.82 15.13 10.64
CA GLN A 60 -26.71 15.27 12.11
C GLN A 60 -25.81 14.24 12.79
N LEU A 61 -24.86 13.65 12.07
CA LEU A 61 -23.91 12.66 12.59
C LEU A 61 -22.67 13.31 13.23
N CYS A 62 -22.37 14.56 12.86
CA CYS A 62 -21.28 15.32 13.45
C CYS A 62 -21.63 16.81 13.58
N GLN A 63 -20.87 17.52 14.41
CA GLN A 63 -21.07 18.93 14.68
C GLN A 63 -19.73 19.65 14.87
N VAL A 64 -19.75 20.97 14.66
CA VAL A 64 -18.61 21.85 14.94
C VAL A 64 -18.64 22.23 16.42
N THR A 65 -17.54 22.00 17.13
CA THR A 65 -17.36 22.37 18.54
C THR A 65 -16.64 23.70 18.71
N GLY A 66 -15.88 24.13 17.71
CA GLY A 66 -15.13 25.38 17.73
C GLY A 66 -14.24 25.54 16.51
N MET A 67 -13.22 26.40 16.64
CA MET A 67 -12.21 26.60 15.61
C MET A 67 -10.81 26.49 16.21
N ALA A 68 -9.89 25.87 15.47
CA ALA A 68 -8.46 25.92 15.68
C ALA A 68 -7.86 26.81 14.58
N GLY A 69 -7.61 28.09 14.89
CA GLY A 69 -7.28 29.08 13.87
C GLY A 69 -8.45 29.25 12.89
N ALA A 70 -8.21 28.98 11.60
CA ALA A 70 -9.23 29.03 10.54
C ALA A 70 -9.91 27.68 10.26
N VAL A 71 -9.60 26.62 11.03
CA VAL A 71 -10.06 25.25 10.77
C VAL A 71 -11.13 24.84 11.78
N HIS A 72 -12.20 24.22 11.31
CA HIS A 72 -13.24 23.68 12.19
C HIS A 72 -12.73 22.51 13.04
N ARG A 73 -13.01 22.57 14.35
CA ARG A 73 -12.97 21.41 15.24
C ARG A 73 -14.32 20.72 15.22
N ILE A 74 -14.29 19.40 15.06
CA ILE A 74 -15.46 18.58 14.82
C ILE A 74 -15.52 17.40 15.78
N VAL A 75 -16.73 17.00 16.14
CA VAL A 75 -17.00 15.83 16.98
C VAL A 75 -18.26 15.10 16.49
N LEU A 76 -18.34 13.80 16.78
CA LEU A 76 -19.55 13.03 16.53
C LEU A 76 -20.67 13.39 17.51
N THR A 77 -21.89 13.42 16.99
CA THR A 77 -23.10 13.40 17.82
C THR A 77 -23.34 12.01 18.41
N ALA A 78 -24.34 11.87 19.28
CA ALA A 78 -24.73 10.55 19.78
C ALA A 78 -25.13 9.58 18.65
N GLU A 79 -25.85 10.06 17.64
CA GLU A 79 -26.22 9.26 16.47
C GLU A 79 -24.99 8.90 15.63
N GLY A 80 -24.09 9.85 15.38
CA GLY A 80 -22.83 9.58 14.68
C GLY A 80 -21.96 8.53 15.38
N LYS A 81 -21.91 8.56 16.71
CA LYS A 81 -21.23 7.50 17.50
C LYS A 81 -21.89 6.14 17.32
N GLY A 82 -23.22 6.08 17.27
CA GLY A 82 -23.96 4.85 16.97
C GLY A 82 -23.60 4.29 15.60
N ARG A 83 -23.61 5.13 14.55
CA ARG A 83 -23.23 4.74 13.18
C ARG A 83 -21.77 4.29 13.09
N ALA A 84 -20.86 4.96 13.79
CA ALA A 84 -19.46 4.56 13.84
C ALA A 84 -19.28 3.17 14.45
N LEU A 85 -20.01 2.86 15.53
CA LEU A 85 -20.01 1.54 16.16
C LEU A 85 -20.57 0.45 15.24
N GLU A 86 -21.64 0.74 14.50
CA GLU A 86 -22.17 -0.17 13.47
C GLU A 86 -21.12 -0.45 12.37
N ALA A 87 -20.43 0.59 11.90
CA ALA A 87 -19.36 0.44 10.92
C ALA A 87 -18.16 -0.37 11.47
N LEU A 88 -17.74 -0.12 12.72
CA LEU A 88 -16.70 -0.90 13.41
C LEU A 88 -17.07 -2.37 13.59
N ALA A 89 -18.36 -2.67 13.77
CA ALA A 89 -18.86 -4.03 13.86
C ALA A 89 -18.73 -4.79 12.53
N ILE A 90 -18.73 -4.09 11.39
CA ILE A 90 -18.46 -4.67 10.07
C ILE A 90 -16.95 -4.90 9.92
N ASN A 91 -16.14 -3.85 10.07
CA ASN A 91 -14.68 -3.93 10.09
C ASN A 91 -14.05 -2.82 10.94
N GLN A 92 -12.95 -3.15 11.60
CA GLN A 92 -12.21 -2.25 12.50
C GLN A 92 -11.10 -1.46 11.80
N TYR A 93 -11.03 -1.48 10.46
CA TYR A 93 -9.99 -0.73 9.75
C TYR A 93 -10.16 0.76 9.99
N VAL A 94 -9.13 1.39 10.55
CA VAL A 94 -9.03 2.84 10.73
C VAL A 94 -7.61 3.26 10.36
N GLY A 95 -7.47 3.86 9.19
CA GLY A 95 -6.20 4.28 8.59
C GLY A 95 -6.47 5.12 7.35
N PRO A 96 -5.46 5.29 6.47
CA PRO A 96 -5.62 5.98 5.19
C PRO A 96 -6.79 5.43 4.37
N LEU A 97 -7.46 6.27 3.58
CA LEU A 97 -8.50 5.77 2.69
C LEU A 97 -7.88 4.74 1.73
N PRO A 98 -8.46 3.52 1.61
CA PRO A 98 -7.96 2.54 0.66
C PRO A 98 -8.05 3.08 -0.78
N VAL A 99 -7.25 2.51 -1.67
CA VAL A 99 -7.35 2.73 -3.11
C VAL A 99 -8.28 1.68 -3.73
N SER A 100 -8.88 1.98 -4.88
CA SER A 100 -9.74 1.01 -5.56
C SER A 100 -8.90 -0.18 -6.06
N LEU A 101 -9.50 -1.37 -6.14
CA LEU A 101 -8.84 -2.52 -6.77
C LEU A 101 -8.41 -2.23 -8.22
N VAL A 102 -9.19 -1.42 -8.94
CA VAL A 102 -8.88 -1.02 -10.33
C VAL A 102 -7.59 -0.21 -10.40
N ASP A 103 -7.44 0.79 -9.53
CA ASP A 103 -6.23 1.62 -9.47
C ASP A 103 -5.02 0.80 -8.99
N TYR A 104 -5.22 -0.08 -8.01
CA TYR A 104 -4.20 -1.03 -7.57
C TYR A 104 -3.68 -1.90 -8.73
N VAL A 105 -4.56 -2.55 -9.48
CA VAL A 105 -4.18 -3.40 -10.60
C VAL A 105 -3.48 -2.60 -11.70
N LYS A 106 -3.98 -1.40 -12.00
CA LYS A 106 -3.35 -0.49 -12.98
C LYS A 106 -1.92 -0.15 -12.56
N GLN A 107 -1.72 0.20 -11.30
CA GLN A 107 -0.42 0.59 -10.77
C GLN A 107 0.55 -0.59 -10.69
N VAL A 108 0.10 -1.77 -10.26
CA VAL A 108 0.92 -3.01 -10.28
C VAL A 108 1.41 -3.33 -11.70
N ARG A 109 0.54 -3.18 -12.71
CA ARG A 109 0.90 -3.42 -14.12
C ARG A 109 1.90 -2.39 -14.65
N ALA A 110 1.74 -1.12 -14.29
CA ALA A 110 2.65 -0.05 -14.71
C ALA A 110 4.06 -0.19 -14.10
N GLN A 111 4.18 -0.90 -12.98
CA GLN A 111 5.43 -1.09 -12.22
C GLN A 111 6.02 -2.49 -12.39
N THR A 112 5.65 -3.20 -13.46
CA THR A 112 6.11 -4.56 -13.71
C THR A 112 7.60 -4.58 -14.03
N VAL A 113 8.31 -5.61 -13.54
CA VAL A 113 9.72 -5.87 -13.92
C VAL A 113 9.85 -6.42 -15.34
N ARG A 114 8.73 -6.81 -15.98
CA ARG A 114 8.72 -7.32 -17.35
C ARG A 114 9.07 -6.19 -18.31
N GLY A 115 10.19 -6.32 -19.01
CA GLY A 115 10.71 -5.30 -19.91
C GLY A 115 11.78 -4.39 -19.29
N MET A 116 12.22 -4.65 -18.06
CA MET A 116 13.42 -4.02 -17.52
C MET A 116 14.65 -4.43 -18.33
N GLU A 117 15.42 -3.43 -18.76
CA GLU A 117 16.73 -3.66 -19.39
C GLU A 117 17.79 -3.89 -18.31
N VAL A 118 18.06 -5.16 -18.00
CA VAL A 118 19.22 -5.52 -17.20
C VAL A 118 20.43 -5.61 -18.12
N SER A 119 21.32 -4.62 -18.04
CA SER A 119 22.51 -4.61 -18.88
C SER A 119 23.49 -5.75 -18.50
N PRO A 120 24.17 -6.40 -19.47
CA PRO A 120 25.17 -7.42 -19.16
C PRO A 120 26.27 -6.95 -18.18
N PRO A 121 26.78 -5.70 -18.25
CA PRO A 121 27.73 -5.18 -17.26
C PRO A 121 27.15 -5.15 -15.83
N ALA A 122 25.87 -4.78 -15.67
CA ALA A 122 25.23 -4.75 -14.35
C ALA A 122 25.12 -6.16 -13.74
N VAL A 123 24.79 -7.18 -14.57
CA VAL A 123 24.81 -8.58 -14.12
C VAL A 123 26.23 -8.97 -13.73
N GLN A 124 27.24 -8.71 -14.57
CA GLN A 124 28.61 -9.09 -14.28
C GLN A 124 29.14 -8.45 -12.99
N GLN A 125 28.84 -7.16 -12.78
CA GLN A 125 29.20 -6.44 -11.57
C GLN A 125 28.49 -7.01 -10.33
N ALA A 126 27.19 -7.28 -10.42
CA ALA A 126 26.45 -7.83 -9.28
C ALA A 126 26.96 -9.21 -8.84
N PHE A 127 27.53 -9.99 -9.76
CA PHE A 127 28.05 -11.34 -9.49
C PHE A 127 29.58 -11.39 -9.31
N GLU A 128 30.28 -10.26 -9.20
CA GLU A 128 31.74 -10.22 -9.15
C GLU A 128 32.34 -10.99 -7.95
N HIS A 129 31.59 -11.09 -6.85
CA HIS A 129 31.97 -11.84 -5.66
C HIS A 129 31.75 -13.36 -5.78
N LEU A 130 31.22 -13.84 -6.91
CA LEU A 130 30.96 -15.25 -7.19
C LEU A 130 31.76 -15.72 -8.40
N VAL A 131 32.43 -16.87 -8.26
CA VAL A 131 33.11 -17.52 -9.38
C VAL A 131 32.09 -18.30 -10.20
N LEU A 132 31.52 -17.64 -11.20
CA LEU A 132 30.55 -18.22 -12.14
C LEU A 132 31.13 -18.29 -13.55
N GLU A 133 30.84 -19.37 -14.28
CA GLU A 133 31.19 -19.46 -15.69
C GLU A 133 30.46 -18.39 -16.51
N PRO A 134 31.10 -17.80 -17.54
CA PRO A 134 30.48 -16.76 -18.37
C PRO A 134 29.15 -17.20 -19.00
N GLN A 135 28.99 -18.50 -19.29
CA GLN A 135 27.75 -19.04 -19.83
C GLN A 135 26.60 -19.01 -18.81
N VAL A 136 26.88 -19.27 -17.54
CA VAL A 136 25.89 -19.21 -16.45
C VAL A 136 25.43 -17.77 -16.26
N LEU A 137 26.35 -16.80 -16.24
CA LEU A 137 26.01 -15.37 -16.14
C LEU A 137 25.07 -14.93 -17.29
N ARG A 138 25.34 -15.36 -18.52
CA ARG A 138 24.46 -15.08 -19.68
C ARG A 138 23.07 -15.70 -19.51
N GLN A 139 22.98 -16.93 -19.02
CA GLN A 139 21.70 -17.60 -18.77
C GLN A 139 20.91 -16.89 -17.66
N LEU A 140 21.57 -16.49 -16.57
CA LEU A 140 20.95 -15.73 -15.48
C LEU A 140 20.41 -14.38 -15.99
N GLY A 141 21.21 -13.64 -16.76
CA GLY A 141 20.76 -12.38 -17.38
C GLY A 141 19.54 -12.58 -18.28
N SER A 142 19.54 -13.59 -19.14
CA SER A 142 18.40 -13.92 -20.00
C SER A 142 17.16 -14.33 -19.20
N ALA A 143 17.34 -15.10 -18.14
CA ALA A 143 16.26 -15.54 -17.27
C ALA A 143 15.63 -14.36 -16.51
N LEU A 144 16.43 -13.43 -16.01
CA LEU A 144 15.96 -12.19 -15.39
C LEU A 144 15.10 -11.36 -16.34
N MET A 145 15.59 -11.11 -17.55
CA MET A 145 14.84 -10.34 -18.57
C MET A 145 13.53 -11.02 -18.97
N SER A 146 13.45 -12.35 -18.88
CA SER A 146 12.22 -13.08 -19.20
C SER A 146 11.07 -12.81 -18.22
N GLY A 147 11.37 -12.37 -16.99
CA GLY A 147 10.38 -12.20 -15.92
C GLY A 147 9.64 -13.50 -15.56
N LYS A 148 10.24 -14.67 -15.84
CA LYS A 148 9.71 -16.00 -15.53
C LYS A 148 10.36 -16.56 -14.27
N ALA A 149 9.75 -17.60 -13.72
CA ALA A 149 10.32 -18.35 -12.60
C ALA A 149 11.69 -18.95 -12.96
N ILE A 150 12.67 -18.79 -12.06
CA ILE A 150 14.02 -19.35 -12.18
C ILE A 150 14.16 -20.47 -11.16
N PHE A 151 14.57 -21.65 -11.63
CA PHE A 151 14.82 -22.80 -10.75
C PHE A 151 16.32 -23.09 -10.68
N LEU A 152 16.92 -22.87 -9.50
CA LEU A 152 18.34 -23.13 -9.24
C LEU A 152 18.50 -24.50 -8.57
N TYR A 153 19.23 -25.41 -9.21
CA TYR A 153 19.44 -26.78 -8.69
C TYR A 153 20.93 -27.17 -8.77
N GLY A 154 21.32 -28.16 -7.96
CA GLY A 154 22.71 -28.65 -7.87
C GLY A 154 23.10 -29.06 -6.44
N PRO A 155 24.30 -29.64 -6.24
CA PRO A 155 24.78 -30.10 -4.93
C PRO A 155 24.75 -29.01 -3.84
N SER A 156 24.60 -29.40 -2.56
CA SER A 156 24.70 -28.44 -1.44
C SER A 156 26.06 -27.73 -1.45
N GLY A 157 26.10 -26.45 -1.07
CA GLY A 157 27.35 -25.67 -1.02
C GLY A 157 27.77 -25.01 -2.33
N THR A 158 27.04 -25.19 -3.44
CA THR A 158 27.34 -24.54 -4.73
C THR A 158 26.87 -23.08 -4.85
N GLY A 159 26.53 -22.43 -3.73
CA GLY A 159 26.15 -21.01 -3.73
C GLY A 159 24.77 -20.69 -4.32
N LYS A 160 23.86 -21.66 -4.50
CA LYS A 160 22.49 -21.42 -5.05
C LYS A 160 21.73 -20.31 -4.30
N THR A 161 21.77 -20.34 -2.96
CA THR A 161 21.16 -19.30 -2.12
C THR A 161 21.80 -17.95 -2.36
N THR A 162 23.13 -17.90 -2.45
CA THR A 162 23.87 -16.67 -2.73
C THR A 162 23.56 -16.12 -4.13
N VAL A 163 23.38 -17.00 -5.13
CA VAL A 163 22.95 -16.60 -6.48
C VAL A 163 21.53 -16.01 -6.42
N ALA A 164 20.58 -16.66 -5.76
CA ALA A 164 19.21 -16.16 -5.63
C ALA A 164 19.16 -14.79 -4.93
N GLU A 165 19.88 -14.64 -3.83
CA GLU A 165 20.00 -13.37 -3.12
C GLU A 165 20.63 -12.28 -4.02
N THR A 166 21.70 -12.61 -4.74
CA THR A 166 22.36 -11.66 -5.65
C THR A 166 21.46 -11.25 -6.82
N LEU A 167 20.72 -12.19 -7.42
CA LEU A 167 19.73 -11.88 -8.47
C LEU A 167 18.70 -10.87 -7.99
N SER A 168 18.22 -11.02 -6.75
CA SER A 168 17.21 -10.11 -6.21
C SER A 168 17.73 -8.69 -6.00
N ARG A 169 19.04 -8.52 -5.71
CA ARG A 169 19.68 -7.21 -5.51
C ARG A 169 19.70 -6.35 -6.78
N LEU A 170 19.68 -6.98 -7.94
CA LEU A 170 19.63 -6.27 -9.22
C LEU A 170 18.36 -5.42 -9.37
N PHE A 171 17.31 -5.69 -8.58
CA PHE A 171 16.06 -4.94 -8.58
C PHE A 171 15.95 -3.92 -7.43
N GLU A 172 16.93 -3.85 -6.52
CA GLU A 172 16.87 -3.00 -5.31
C GLU A 172 16.93 -1.49 -5.63
N GLN A 173 17.45 -1.12 -6.81
CA GLN A 173 17.52 0.27 -7.24
C GLN A 173 16.18 0.82 -7.75
N GLU A 174 15.16 -0.04 -7.91
CA GLU A 174 13.84 0.40 -8.32
C GLU A 174 12.94 0.71 -7.12
N ASN A 175 12.21 1.81 -7.26
CA ASN A 175 11.15 2.17 -6.34
C ASN A 175 9.80 1.81 -6.95
N VAL A 176 8.88 1.38 -6.09
CA VAL A 176 7.49 1.05 -6.43
C VAL A 176 6.56 1.71 -5.44
N TRP A 177 5.38 2.07 -5.91
CA TRP A 177 4.28 2.59 -5.12
C TRP A 177 3.45 1.43 -4.57
N ILE A 178 3.31 1.43 -3.24
CA ILE A 178 2.54 0.46 -2.47
C ILE A 178 1.43 1.22 -1.73
N PRO A 179 0.15 0.90 -1.95
CA PRO A 179 -0.92 1.58 -1.23
C PRO A 179 -0.94 1.12 0.23
N HIS A 180 -1.47 1.96 1.12
CA HIS A 180 -1.71 1.53 2.50
C HIS A 180 -2.71 0.36 2.56
N ALA A 181 -3.81 0.47 1.82
CA ALA A 181 -4.83 -0.55 1.71
C ALA A 181 -5.57 -0.47 0.37
N VAL A 182 -6.25 -1.56 0.02
CA VAL A 182 -7.12 -1.69 -1.17
C VAL A 182 -8.53 -2.02 -0.72
N GLU A 183 -9.53 -1.44 -1.38
CA GLU A 183 -10.95 -1.80 -1.22
C GLU A 183 -11.43 -2.63 -2.40
N ASN A 184 -12.19 -3.68 -2.08
CA ASN A 184 -12.93 -4.47 -3.05
C ASN A 184 -14.26 -4.92 -2.43
N ASP A 185 -15.39 -4.52 -3.02
CA ASP A 185 -16.75 -4.87 -2.58
C ASP A 185 -17.02 -4.64 -1.07
N GLY A 186 -16.36 -3.66 -0.47
CA GLY A 186 -16.53 -3.25 0.93
C GLY A 186 -15.62 -4.00 1.90
N GLN A 187 -14.84 -4.94 1.37
CA GLN A 187 -13.73 -5.54 2.09
C GLN A 187 -12.50 -4.68 1.94
N ILE A 188 -11.73 -4.58 3.02
CA ILE A 188 -10.48 -3.82 3.06
C ILE A 188 -9.34 -4.82 3.18
N ILE A 189 -8.31 -4.62 2.37
CA ILE A 189 -7.09 -5.44 2.34
C ILE A 189 -5.92 -4.50 2.63
N THR A 190 -5.24 -4.66 3.76
CA THR A 190 -4.02 -3.90 4.06
C THR A 190 -2.86 -4.44 3.25
N ILE A 191 -2.15 -3.56 2.53
CA ILE A 191 -1.02 -3.95 1.67
C ILE A 191 0.30 -3.49 2.26
N TYR A 192 0.37 -2.24 2.74
CA TYR A 192 1.60 -1.71 3.30
C TYR A 192 1.88 -2.30 4.69
N ASP A 193 2.98 -3.04 4.77
CA ASP A 193 3.62 -3.50 6.01
C ASP A 193 5.02 -2.87 6.14
N PRO A 194 5.31 -2.05 7.17
CA PRO A 194 6.62 -1.43 7.36
C PRO A 194 7.77 -2.41 7.66
N LEU A 195 7.47 -3.67 8.01
CA LEU A 195 8.49 -4.72 8.17
C LEU A 195 8.99 -5.25 6.82
N VAL A 196 8.15 -5.16 5.78
CA VAL A 196 8.45 -5.64 4.42
C VAL A 196 8.78 -4.47 3.48
N HIS A 197 8.04 -3.37 3.60
CA HIS A 197 8.07 -2.24 2.69
C HIS A 197 8.94 -1.12 3.24
N GLN A 198 10.14 -1.00 2.69
CA GLN A 198 11.08 0.06 3.06
C GLN A 198 10.73 1.35 2.31
N LYS A 199 10.15 2.32 3.03
CA LYS A 199 9.78 3.63 2.48
C LYS A 199 11.01 4.39 1.98
N VAL A 200 10.86 5.04 0.83
CA VAL A 200 11.82 5.97 0.24
C VAL A 200 11.32 7.40 0.46
N ASP A 201 12.18 8.27 0.98
CA ASP A 201 11.92 9.70 1.07
C ASP A 201 12.51 10.40 -0.16
N ASP A 202 11.68 10.57 -1.19
CA ASP A 202 12.03 11.30 -2.41
C ASP A 202 11.30 12.66 -2.42
N PRO A 203 12.02 13.80 -2.32
CA PRO A 203 11.41 15.12 -2.39
C PRO A 203 10.59 15.37 -3.66
N ALA A 204 10.93 14.71 -4.78
CA ALA A 204 10.22 14.86 -6.05
C ALA A 204 8.83 14.22 -6.05
N THR A 205 8.51 13.38 -5.04
CA THR A 205 7.22 12.69 -4.94
C THR A 205 6.31 13.25 -3.85
N ARG A 206 6.69 14.35 -3.19
CA ARG A 206 5.93 14.93 -2.07
C ARG A 206 4.50 15.33 -2.39
N ASP A 207 4.24 15.72 -3.64
CA ASP A 207 2.90 16.12 -4.10
C ASP A 207 2.08 14.94 -4.65
N SER A 208 2.54 13.69 -4.46
CA SER A 208 1.81 12.51 -4.91
C SER A 208 0.67 12.14 -3.96
N ASP A 209 -0.26 11.32 -4.44
CA ASP A 209 -1.33 10.72 -3.63
C ASP A 209 -0.76 9.98 -2.41
N GLU A 210 -0.98 10.54 -1.21
CA GLU A 210 -0.43 10.00 0.04
C GLU A 210 -1.09 8.68 0.49
N ARG A 211 -2.15 8.21 -0.18
CA ARG A 211 -2.65 6.84 0.01
C ARG A 211 -1.63 5.79 -0.46
N TRP A 212 -0.65 6.21 -1.25
CA TRP A 212 0.46 5.41 -1.74
C TRP A 212 1.77 5.78 -1.05
N VAL A 213 2.57 4.77 -0.76
CA VAL A 213 3.90 4.89 -0.18
C VAL A 213 4.91 4.47 -1.25
N LEU A 214 5.85 5.37 -1.55
CA LEU A 214 7.00 5.01 -2.38
C LEU A 214 7.93 4.14 -1.54
N CYS A 215 8.24 2.95 -2.04
CA CYS A 215 9.07 1.97 -1.36
C CYS A 215 10.16 1.46 -2.30
N HIS A 216 11.27 0.99 -1.75
CA HIS A 216 12.13 0.08 -2.48
C HIS A 216 11.32 -1.16 -2.87
N ARG A 217 11.57 -1.71 -4.06
CA ARG A 217 10.89 -2.92 -4.51
C ARG A 217 11.04 -4.02 -3.44
N PRO A 218 9.94 -4.52 -2.86
CA PRO A 218 10.02 -5.45 -1.75
C PRO A 218 10.58 -6.79 -2.20
N ARG A 219 11.38 -7.41 -1.33
CA ARG A 219 11.88 -8.77 -1.49
C ARG A 219 11.44 -9.60 -0.30
N VAL A 220 10.73 -10.69 -0.58
CA VAL A 220 10.38 -11.68 0.43
C VAL A 220 11.20 -12.95 0.17
N VAL A 221 11.93 -13.40 1.17
CA VAL A 221 12.69 -14.66 1.15
C VAL A 221 11.97 -15.63 2.07
N VAL A 222 11.60 -16.78 1.54
CA VAL A 222 10.82 -17.80 2.26
C VAL A 222 11.59 -19.12 2.25
N GLY A 223 11.53 -19.84 3.38
CA GLY A 223 12.18 -21.15 3.53
C GLY A 223 11.30 -22.29 3.02
N GLY A 224 11.70 -23.53 3.32
CA GLY A 224 10.93 -24.74 2.99
C GLY A 224 9.58 -24.87 3.73
N GLU A 225 9.28 -23.94 4.64
CA GLU A 225 8.02 -23.85 5.37
C GLU A 225 6.96 -23.03 4.62
N LEU A 226 7.28 -22.48 3.44
CA LEU A 226 6.30 -21.80 2.61
C LEU A 226 5.17 -22.77 2.25
N THR A 227 3.94 -22.41 2.64
CA THR A 227 2.74 -23.10 2.18
C THR A 227 1.94 -22.21 1.23
N ILE A 228 1.04 -22.82 0.44
CA ILE A 228 0.21 -22.07 -0.51
C ILE A 228 -0.73 -21.13 0.26
N GLU A 229 -1.20 -21.54 1.44
CA GLU A 229 -2.06 -20.73 2.29
C GLU A 229 -1.39 -19.42 2.73
N MET A 230 -0.06 -19.39 2.84
CA MET A 230 0.70 -18.17 3.14
C MET A 230 0.74 -17.18 1.97
N LEU A 231 0.35 -17.61 0.76
CA LEU A 231 0.24 -16.76 -0.44
C LEU A 231 -1.19 -16.24 -0.67
N GLU A 232 -2.12 -16.62 0.21
CA GLU A 232 -3.51 -16.18 0.18
C GLU A 232 -3.72 -14.98 1.11
N LEU A 233 -4.80 -14.23 0.87
CA LEU A 233 -5.21 -13.13 1.75
C LEU A 233 -5.54 -13.66 3.16
N GLN A 234 -4.94 -13.06 4.19
CA GLN A 234 -5.13 -13.47 5.57
C GLN A 234 -6.26 -12.66 6.22
N PHE A 235 -7.39 -13.30 6.51
CA PHE A 235 -8.49 -12.65 7.23
C PHE A 235 -8.25 -12.67 8.74
N ASN A 236 -8.33 -11.51 9.39
CA ASN A 236 -8.31 -11.43 10.84
C ASN A 236 -9.75 -11.41 11.39
N PRO A 237 -10.20 -12.43 12.14
CA PRO A 237 -11.59 -12.51 12.63
C PRO A 237 -11.93 -11.48 13.71
N VAL A 238 -10.93 -10.91 14.39
CA VAL A 238 -11.12 -9.89 15.42
C VAL A 238 -11.34 -8.53 14.77
N THR A 239 -10.44 -8.13 13.86
CA THR A 239 -10.50 -6.83 13.20
C THR A 239 -11.38 -6.81 11.95
N LYS A 240 -11.71 -7.98 11.40
CA LYS A 240 -12.61 -8.23 10.27
C LYS A 240 -12.18 -7.53 8.97
N TYR A 241 -10.89 -7.51 8.71
CA TYR A 241 -10.33 -7.12 7.41
C TYR A 241 -9.17 -8.05 7.05
N TYR A 242 -8.72 -7.97 5.80
CA TYR A 242 -7.69 -8.84 5.26
C TYR A 242 -6.33 -8.17 5.30
N ALA A 243 -5.26 -8.95 5.44
CA ALA A 243 -3.91 -8.54 5.11
C ALA A 243 -3.45 -9.25 3.83
N ALA A 244 -2.71 -8.52 2.99
CA ALA A 244 -1.95 -9.15 1.93
C ALA A 244 -0.87 -10.08 2.53
N PRO A 245 -0.53 -11.16 1.82
CA PRO A 245 0.55 -12.06 2.20
C PRO A 245 1.93 -11.38 2.11
#